data_AF-A0A2S4I510-F1
#
_entry.id   AF-A0A2S4I510-F1
#
_cell.length_a   1.000
_cell.length_b   1.000
_cell.length_c   1.000
_cell.angle_alpha   90.00
_cell.angle_beta   90.00
_cell.angle_gamma   90.00
#
_symmetry.space_group_name_H-M   'P 1'
#
loop_
_entity.id
_entity.type
_entity.pdbx_description
1 polymer ?
#
loop_
_entity_poly.entity_id
_entity_poly.type
_entity_poly.pdbx_seq_one_letter_code
_entity_poly.pdbx_strand_id
1 'polypeptide(L)'
;MLKKAVAVLIVSSTLALVGCGDQDKVVACPTNGEAFFKSSIDGYYAKHDKAKIGNYKLEPGERYDAKNNWWVVPYSLDGTSYLAMMSCDGRTELSVGKP
;
A
#
# COMPACT_ATOMS: atom_id res chain seq x y z
N MET A 1 50.88 -38.65 -17.17
CA MET A 1 50.68 -38.12 -15.79
C MET A 1 49.21 -37.74 -15.64
N LEU A 2 48.49 -38.48 -14.81
CA LEU A 2 47.05 -38.35 -14.58
C LEU A 2 46.84 -37.24 -13.53
N LYS A 3 46.32 -36.07 -13.91
CA LYS A 3 45.87 -35.07 -12.94
C LYS A 3 44.35 -35.01 -12.96
N LYS A 4 43.76 -35.81 -12.08
CA LYS A 4 42.39 -35.63 -11.60
C LYS A 4 42.33 -34.27 -10.90
N ALA A 5 41.42 -33.41 -11.33
CA ALA A 5 40.98 -32.27 -10.53
C ALA A 5 39.46 -32.17 -10.71
N VAL A 6 38.75 -32.82 -9.78
CA VAL A 6 37.33 -32.61 -9.53
C VAL A 6 37.22 -31.22 -8.90
N ALA A 7 36.69 -30.25 -9.64
CA ALA A 7 36.41 -28.92 -9.12
C ALA A 7 34.89 -28.77 -8.92
N VAL A 8 34.54 -29.01 -7.65
CA VAL A 8 33.38 -28.57 -6.87
C VAL A 8 32.37 -27.65 -7.56
N LEU A 9 31.12 -28.12 -7.51
CA LEU A 9 29.85 -27.44 -7.72
C LEU A 9 29.69 -26.23 -6.79
N ILE A 10 29.52 -25.01 -7.34
CA ILE A 10 28.78 -23.93 -6.68
C ILE A 10 28.00 -23.19 -7.79
N VAL A 11 26.80 -23.70 -8.12
CA VAL A 11 25.80 -22.89 -8.82
C VAL A 11 25.21 -21.97 -7.77
N SER A 12 25.75 -20.77 -7.66
CA SER A 12 25.16 -19.69 -6.86
C SER A 12 23.84 -19.28 -7.51
N SER A 13 22.75 -19.90 -7.05
CA SER A 13 21.38 -19.47 -7.32
C SER A 13 21.11 -18.15 -6.63
N THR A 14 21.62 -17.04 -7.18
CA THR A 14 21.05 -15.73 -6.89
C THR A 14 19.73 -15.63 -7.65
N LEU A 15 18.67 -16.22 -7.06
CA LEU A 15 17.33 -15.68 -7.28
C LEU A 15 17.38 -14.26 -6.73
N ALA A 16 17.71 -13.31 -7.61
CA ALA A 16 17.33 -11.93 -7.40
C ALA A 16 15.80 -11.94 -7.36
N LEU A 17 15.25 -12.03 -6.14
CA LEU A 17 13.95 -11.46 -5.84
C LEU A 17 14.11 -9.96 -6.11
N VAL A 18 14.03 -9.58 -7.39
CA VAL A 18 13.67 -8.23 -7.81
C VAL A 18 12.27 -8.01 -7.25
N GLY A 19 12.22 -7.52 -6.02
CA GLY A 19 11.03 -6.89 -5.50
C GLY A 19 10.74 -5.73 -6.44
N CYS A 20 9.70 -5.88 -7.26
CA CYS A 20 9.01 -4.77 -7.90
C CYS A 20 8.37 -3.95 -6.78
N GLY A 21 9.17 -3.12 -6.14
CA GLY A 21 8.70 -2.03 -5.30
C GLY A 21 9.42 -0.81 -5.83
N ASP A 22 8.72 -0.04 -6.66
CA ASP A 22 9.13 1.30 -7.06
C ASP A 22 9.78 1.99 -5.85
N GLN A 23 11.02 2.43 -6.03
CA GLN A 23 11.68 3.35 -5.12
C GLN A 23 11.10 4.75 -5.30
N ASP A 24 9.76 4.84 -5.21
CA ASP A 24 9.12 6.12 -5.03
C ASP A 24 9.48 6.57 -3.63
N LYS A 25 10.22 7.68 -3.60
CA LYS A 25 10.66 8.43 -2.44
C LYS A 25 9.73 8.17 -1.27
N VAL A 26 10.27 7.58 -0.20
CA VAL A 26 9.56 7.44 1.06
C VAL A 26 9.27 8.84 1.56
N VAL A 27 8.18 9.44 1.07
CA VAL A 27 7.55 10.60 1.68
C VAL A 27 7.28 10.15 3.10
N ALA A 28 7.70 10.95 4.08
CA ALA A 28 7.41 10.63 5.46
C ALA A 28 5.90 10.44 5.55
N CYS A 29 5.45 9.23 5.81
CA CYS A 29 4.03 8.88 5.85
C CYS A 29 3.14 9.84 6.67
N PRO A 30 3.59 10.42 7.81
CA PRO A 30 2.82 11.45 8.50
C PRO A 30 2.65 12.77 7.72
N THR A 31 3.42 13.00 6.67
CA THR A 31 3.30 14.14 5.73
C THR A 31 2.47 13.80 4.49
N ASN A 32 1.96 12.57 4.38
CA ASN A 32 1.02 12.22 3.32
C ASN A 32 -0.29 13.01 3.47
N GLY A 33 -0.97 13.22 2.36
CA GLY A 33 -2.22 13.97 2.32
C GLY A 33 -3.17 13.45 1.25
N GLU A 34 -4.06 14.32 0.77
CA GLU A 34 -5.19 13.95 -0.09
C GLU A 34 -4.84 13.04 -1.28
N ALA A 35 -3.73 13.30 -1.97
CA ALA A 35 -3.29 12.49 -3.11
C ALA A 35 -2.99 11.03 -2.72
N PHE A 36 -2.34 10.82 -1.57
CA PHE A 36 -2.11 9.48 -1.01
C PHE A 36 -3.44 8.83 -0.64
N PHE A 37 -4.35 9.58 0.01
CA PHE A 37 -5.69 9.10 0.38
C PHE A 37 -6.47 8.57 -0.81
N LYS A 38 -6.56 9.38 -1.86
CA LYS A 38 -7.24 9.00 -3.11
C LYS A 38 -6.59 7.79 -3.75
N SER A 39 -5.27 7.80 -3.89
CA SER A 39 -4.54 6.71 -4.53
C SER A 39 -4.73 5.38 -3.82
N SER A 40 -4.78 5.34 -2.48
CA SER A 40 -4.95 4.05 -1.80
C SER A 40 -6.41 3.58 -1.75
N ILE A 41 -7.39 4.49 -1.68
CA ILE A 41 -8.81 4.14 -1.83
C ILE A 41 -9.08 3.60 -3.24
N ASP A 42 -8.57 4.28 -4.28
CA ASP A 42 -8.66 3.83 -5.66
C ASP A 42 -7.93 2.50 -5.86
N GLY A 43 -6.76 2.33 -5.24
CA GLY A 43 -5.98 1.09 -5.26
C GLY A 43 -6.71 -0.10 -4.60
N TYR A 44 -7.51 0.14 -3.56
CA TYR A 44 -8.42 -0.85 -3.01
C TYR A 44 -9.52 -1.20 -4.03
N TYR A 45 -10.26 -0.21 -4.52
CA TYR A 45 -11.37 -0.45 -5.44
C TYR A 45 -10.93 -1.06 -6.78
N ALA A 46 -9.72 -0.77 -7.26
CA ALA A 46 -9.14 -1.42 -8.42
C ALA A 46 -9.08 -2.96 -8.31
N LYS A 47 -8.95 -3.49 -7.09
CA LYS A 47 -8.89 -4.91 -6.78
C LYS A 47 -10.25 -5.52 -6.41
N HIS A 48 -11.20 -4.69 -5.95
CA HIS A 48 -12.46 -5.17 -5.35
C HIS A 48 -13.71 -4.77 -6.15
N ASP A 49 -13.81 -3.52 -6.60
CA ASP A 49 -14.93 -3.01 -7.40
C ASP A 49 -14.51 -1.74 -8.16
N LYS A 50 -14.15 -1.91 -9.44
CA LYS A 50 -13.63 -0.82 -10.29
C LYS A 50 -14.64 0.28 -10.55
N ALA A 51 -15.94 0.02 -10.39
CA ALA A 51 -16.98 1.03 -10.63
C ALA A 51 -16.99 2.14 -9.55
N LYS A 52 -16.31 1.92 -8.41
CA LYS A 52 -16.26 2.86 -7.30
C LYS A 52 -15.04 3.79 -7.32
N ILE A 53 -14.07 3.55 -8.21
CA ILE A 53 -12.86 4.38 -8.35
C ILE A 53 -13.26 5.83 -8.65
N GLY A 54 -12.72 6.77 -7.88
CA GLY A 54 -13.02 8.20 -8.01
C GLY A 54 -14.47 8.62 -7.73
N ASN A 55 -15.38 7.70 -7.41
CA ASN A 55 -16.81 7.97 -7.21
C ASN A 55 -17.19 8.12 -5.73
N TYR A 56 -16.27 8.64 -4.92
CA TYR A 56 -16.45 8.92 -3.50
C TYR A 56 -16.06 10.35 -3.19
N LYS A 57 -16.45 10.82 -2.01
CA LYS A 57 -16.06 12.13 -1.48
C LYS A 57 -15.28 11.94 -0.19
N LEU A 58 -14.06 12.48 -0.14
CA LEU A 58 -13.33 12.57 1.12
C LEU A 58 -14.08 13.53 2.06
N GLU A 59 -14.23 13.11 3.31
CA GLU A 59 -14.82 13.92 4.36
C GLU A 59 -13.71 14.44 5.29
N PRO A 60 -13.89 15.59 5.95
CA PRO A 60 -12.92 16.09 6.91
C PRO A 60 -12.81 15.14 8.11
N GLY A 61 -11.62 15.09 8.73
CA GLY A 61 -11.39 14.32 9.96
C GLY A 61 -10.34 13.22 9.82
N GLU A 62 -9.46 13.35 8.83
CA GLU A 62 -8.27 12.55 8.70
C GLU A 62 -7.41 12.65 9.96
N ARG A 63 -6.90 11.50 10.42
CA ARG A 63 -6.01 11.43 11.57
C ARG A 63 -4.88 10.46 11.31
N TYR A 64 -3.67 10.89 11.63
CA TYR A 64 -2.52 10.01 11.68
C TYR A 64 -2.40 9.40 13.07
N ASP A 65 -2.29 8.08 13.13
CA ASP A 65 -1.94 7.38 14.36
C ASP A 65 -0.49 6.89 14.26
N ALA A 66 0.37 7.61 14.98
CA ALA A 66 1.80 7.39 15.02
C ALA A 66 2.23 6.09 15.73
N LYS A 67 1.35 5.49 16.55
CA LYS A 67 1.66 4.21 17.20
C LYS A 67 1.64 3.07 16.19
N ASN A 68 0.66 3.09 15.28
CA ASN A 68 0.45 2.03 14.30
C ASN A 68 0.96 2.39 12.90
N ASN A 69 1.44 3.62 12.69
CA ASN A 69 1.91 4.15 11.39
C ASN A 69 0.85 3.98 10.29
N TRP A 70 -0.33 4.55 10.54
CA TRP A 70 -1.42 4.56 9.58
C TRP A 70 -2.22 5.86 9.62
N TRP A 71 -2.87 6.13 8.51
CA TRP A 71 -3.91 7.14 8.39
C TRP A 71 -5.28 6.50 8.58
N VAL A 72 -6.17 7.23 9.24
CA VAL A 72 -7.61 6.95 9.18
C VAL A 72 -8.29 8.14 8.53
N VAL A 73 -8.97 7.89 7.42
CA VAL A 73 -9.55 8.93 6.56
C VAL A 73 -11.04 8.64 6.36
N PRO A 74 -11.94 9.52 6.84
CA PRO A 74 -13.36 9.38 6.58
C PRO A 74 -13.69 9.76 5.12
N TYR A 75 -14.59 9.01 4.50
CA TYR A 75 -15.11 9.32 3.18
C TYR A 75 -16.56 8.84 3.03
N SER A 76 -17.28 9.37 2.04
CA SER A 76 -18.63 8.96 1.71
C SER A 76 -18.71 8.37 0.29
N LEU A 77 -19.50 7.32 0.13
CA LEU A 77 -19.76 6.65 -1.14
C LEU A 77 -21.23 6.22 -1.17
N ASP A 78 -21.96 6.61 -2.21
CA ASP A 78 -23.39 6.28 -2.39
C ASP A 78 -24.26 6.59 -1.15
N GLY A 79 -23.96 7.71 -0.47
CA GLY A 79 -24.66 8.13 0.74
C GLY A 79 -24.28 7.36 2.01
N THR A 80 -23.33 6.43 1.94
CA THR A 80 -22.82 5.67 3.08
C THR A 80 -21.47 6.23 3.54
N SER A 81 -21.28 6.35 4.86
CA SER A 81 -20.01 6.77 5.46
C SER A 81 -19.08 5.59 5.73
N TYR A 82 -17.81 5.79 5.42
CA TYR A 82 -16.74 4.81 5.57
C TYR A 82 -15.52 5.44 6.23
N LEU A 83 -14.68 4.57 6.80
CA LEU A 83 -13.32 4.87 7.23
C LEU A 83 -12.34 4.07 6.38
N ALA A 84 -11.44 4.76 5.69
CA ALA A 84 -10.28 4.16 5.05
C ALA A 84 -9.10 4.17 6.03
N MET A 85 -8.53 2.99 6.27
CA MET A 85 -7.36 2.80 7.12
C MET A 85 -6.18 2.42 6.23
N MET A 86 -5.16 3.27 6.22
CA MET A 86 -4.09 3.21 5.22
C MET A 86 -2.74 3.16 5.93
N SER A 87 -2.06 2.03 5.83
CA SER A 87 -0.73 1.89 6.40
C SER A 87 0.32 2.52 5.50
N CYS A 88 1.42 2.96 6.09
CA CYS A 88 2.54 3.53 5.35
C CYS A 88 3.24 2.55 4.40
N ASP A 89 3.06 1.24 4.59
CA ASP A 89 3.54 0.18 3.68
C ASP A 89 2.55 -0.12 2.54
N GLY A 90 1.52 0.71 2.36
CA GLY A 90 0.62 0.68 1.20
C GLY A 90 -0.56 -0.28 1.31
N ARG A 91 -0.89 -0.77 2.51
CA ARG A 91 -2.12 -1.55 2.74
C ARG A 91 -3.27 -0.59 2.98
N THR A 92 -4.46 -1.01 2.55
CA THR A 92 -5.68 -0.23 2.74
C THR A 92 -6.83 -1.14 3.09
N GLU A 93 -7.55 -0.77 4.14
CA GLU A 93 -8.75 -1.44 4.61
C GLU A 93 -9.88 -0.41 4.66
N LEU A 94 -11.07 -0.82 4.22
CA LEU A 94 -12.27 0.01 4.23
C LEU A 94 -13.27 -0.60 5.20
N SER A 95 -13.78 0.19 6.14
CA SER A 95 -14.79 -0.23 7.09
C SER A 95 -15.96 0.73 7.06
N VAL A 96 -17.18 0.20 7.22
CA VAL A 96 -18.37 1.04 7.41
C VAL A 96 -18.27 1.64 8.80
N GLY A 97 -18.40 2.97 8.90
CA GLY A 97 -18.27 3.66 10.17
C GLY A 97 -18.68 5.12 10.06
N LYS A 98 -19.28 5.63 11.14
CA LYS A 98 -19.40 7.07 11.36
C LYS A 98 -18.13 7.51 12.12
N PRO A 99 -17.52 8.66 11.78
CA PRO A 99 -16.40 9.21 12.55
C PRO A 99 -16.73 9.35 14.03
#